data_AF-A0A9N8DJP3-F1
#
_entry.id   AF-A0A9N8DJP3-F1
#
_cell.length_a   1.000
_cell.length_b   1.000
_cell.length_c   1.000
_cell.angle_alpha   90.00
_cell.angle_beta   90.00
_cell.angle_gamma   90.00
#
_symmetry.space_group_name_H-M   'P 1'
#
loop_
_entity.id
_entity.type
_entity.pdbx_description
1 polymer ?
#
loop_
_entity_poly.entity_id
_entity_poly.type
_entity_poly.pdbx_seq_one_letter_code
_entity_poly.pdbx_strand_id
1 'polypeptide(L)'
;MVRSPEKFDLQHDNLSVIQGDFSNGDAIQETVRGTTYVICTGGGPHNSRQYEKGFMERFVREQLWPAVLANAESSPPKALLFQAGALSKVSKLPNFSQLLIAPLMGLRPMALDNDAVMRFIDSNPLKGTKVIVTRPGALINGKGGSDLRASCMANTIPLTYADLGRFNVQTVSDEEFGMKYPYVCLKNGF
;
A
#
# COMPACT_ATOMS: atom_id res chain seq x y z
N MET A 1 -0.85 4.61 12.73
CA MET A 1 -1.08 3.47 13.65
C MET A 1 0.19 2.66 13.79
N VAL A 2 0.59 2.31 15.01
CA VAL A 2 1.77 1.46 15.30
C VAL A 2 1.45 0.46 16.41
N ARG A 3 2.02 -0.74 16.34
CA ARG A 3 1.77 -1.79 17.35
C ARG A 3 2.48 -1.53 18.68
N SER A 4 3.69 -1.01 18.59
CA SER A 4 4.62 -0.74 19.68
C SER A 4 5.09 0.72 19.58
N PRO A 5 4.33 1.70 20.10
CA PRO A 5 4.71 3.11 20.07
C PRO A 5 6.09 3.37 20.72
N GLU A 6 6.48 2.57 21.69
CA GLU A 6 7.79 2.63 22.36
C GLU A 6 8.99 2.32 21.46
N LYS A 7 8.75 1.77 20.26
CA LYS A 7 9.77 1.48 19.24
C LYS A 7 9.75 2.51 18.09
N PHE A 8 8.94 3.56 18.22
CA PHE A 8 8.72 4.55 17.20
C PHE A 8 9.36 5.88 17.63
N ASP A 9 10.57 6.12 17.13
CA ASP A 9 11.43 7.22 17.62
C ASP A 9 11.15 8.57 16.92
N LEU A 10 10.21 8.62 15.97
CA LEU A 10 9.90 9.84 15.22
C LEU A 10 8.90 10.69 16.00
N GLN A 11 9.31 11.91 16.32
CA GLN A 11 8.48 12.91 17.00
C GLN A 11 8.29 14.13 16.12
N HIS A 12 7.06 14.63 16.04
CA HIS A 12 6.70 15.83 15.31
C HIS A 12 5.38 16.38 15.86
N ASP A 13 5.24 17.70 15.99
CA ASP A 13 4.04 18.32 16.60
C ASP A 13 2.75 17.99 15.83
N ASN A 14 2.87 17.80 14.52
CA ASN A 14 1.77 17.39 13.64
C ASN A 14 1.59 15.86 13.51
N LEU A 15 2.24 15.06 14.36
CA LEU A 15 2.13 13.60 14.32
C LEU A 15 1.39 13.08 15.54
N SER A 16 0.22 12.49 15.31
CA SER A 16 -0.50 11.71 16.31
C SER A 16 -0.26 10.21 16.08
N VAL A 17 0.09 9.50 17.14
CA VAL A 17 0.37 8.06 17.10
C VAL A 17 -0.74 7.32 17.82
N ILE A 18 -1.51 6.54 17.07
CA ILE A 18 -2.53 5.63 17.60
C ILE A 18 -1.92 4.24 17.74
N GLN A 19 -2.01 3.66 18.94
CA GLN A 19 -1.57 2.29 19.20
C GLN A 19 -2.59 1.29 18.67
N GLY A 20 -2.14 0.34 17.86
CA GLY A 20 -3.01 -0.69 17.29
C GLY A 20 -2.28 -1.61 16.32
N ASP A 21 -2.96 -2.66 15.90
CA ASP A 21 -2.50 -3.59 14.87
C ASP A 21 -3.59 -3.85 13.83
N PHE A 22 -3.31 -4.75 12.89
CA PHE A 22 -4.21 -5.05 11.78
C PHE A 22 -5.52 -5.74 12.19
N SER A 23 -5.65 -6.21 13.42
CA SER A 23 -6.87 -6.82 13.97
C SER A 23 -7.65 -5.87 14.88
N ASN A 24 -7.09 -4.71 15.24
CA ASN A 24 -7.72 -3.74 16.11
C ASN A 24 -8.59 -2.75 15.30
N GLY A 25 -9.85 -3.13 15.06
CA GLY A 25 -10.81 -2.33 14.30
C GLY A 25 -11.02 -0.93 14.84
N ASP A 26 -11.09 -0.76 16.17
CA ASP A 26 -11.29 0.55 16.80
C ASP A 26 -10.11 1.50 16.53
N ALA A 27 -8.88 1.01 16.68
CA ALA A 27 -7.68 1.80 16.37
C ALA A 27 -7.58 2.15 14.88
N ILE A 28 -8.02 1.26 13.99
CA ILE A 28 -8.07 1.50 12.55
C ILE A 28 -9.12 2.55 12.22
N GLN A 29 -10.32 2.45 12.79
CA GLN A 29 -11.38 3.45 12.62
C GLN A 29 -10.94 4.81 13.14
N GLU A 30 -10.32 4.87 14.32
CA GLU A 30 -9.75 6.10 14.88
C GLU A 30 -8.67 6.70 13.98
N THR A 31 -7.81 5.85 13.39
CA THR A 31 -6.74 6.28 12.48
C THR A 31 -7.28 6.89 11.19
N VAL A 32 -8.41 6.38 10.69
CA VAL A 32 -9.00 6.84 9.42
C VAL A 32 -9.96 8.02 9.61
N ARG A 33 -10.60 8.14 10.77
CA ARG A 33 -11.64 9.14 11.05
C ARG A 33 -11.16 10.57 10.78
N GLY A 34 -11.91 11.31 9.97
CA GLY A 34 -11.66 12.73 9.66
C GLY A 34 -10.43 12.97 8.77
N THR A 35 -9.80 11.92 8.24
CA THR A 35 -8.61 12.08 7.39
C THR A 35 -8.96 12.49 5.96
N THR A 36 -8.13 13.33 5.35
CA THR A 36 -8.24 13.70 3.93
C THR A 36 -7.67 12.63 3.00
N TYR A 37 -6.61 11.95 3.43
CA TYR A 37 -5.93 10.92 2.67
C TYR A 37 -5.60 9.75 3.58
N VAL A 38 -5.73 8.53 3.06
CA VAL A 38 -5.35 7.30 3.76
C VAL A 38 -4.23 6.62 2.99
N ILE A 39 -3.11 6.33 3.65
CA ILE A 39 -1.97 5.62 3.06
C ILE A 39 -1.72 4.34 3.87
N CYS A 40 -1.88 3.19 3.23
CA CYS A 40 -1.59 1.88 3.81
C CYS A 40 -0.30 1.31 3.20
N THR A 41 0.80 1.43 3.94
CA THR A 41 2.09 0.77 3.63
C THR A 41 2.32 -0.49 4.48
N GLY A 42 1.27 -0.98 5.13
CA GLY A 42 1.32 -2.16 5.98
C GLY A 42 1.51 -3.45 5.19
N GLY A 43 2.21 -4.42 5.78
CA GLY A 43 2.45 -5.72 5.19
C GLY A 43 3.05 -6.72 6.18
N GLY A 44 3.18 -7.98 5.74
CA GLY A 44 3.86 -9.02 6.51
C GLY A 44 5.39 -8.89 6.46
N PRO A 45 6.12 -9.60 7.34
CA PRO A 45 7.58 -9.57 7.36
C PRO A 45 8.18 -10.06 6.04
N HIS A 46 9.16 -9.29 5.52
CA HIS A 46 9.70 -9.33 4.15
C HIS A 46 10.33 -10.66 3.71
N ASN A 47 10.45 -11.67 4.59
CA ASN A 47 11.11 -12.95 4.33
C ASN A 47 10.43 -14.14 5.04
N SER A 48 9.16 -14.01 5.40
CA SER A 48 8.51 -15.08 6.16
C SER A 48 7.95 -16.17 5.24
N ARG A 49 8.56 -17.36 5.27
CA ARG A 49 7.85 -18.62 4.96
C ARG A 49 6.57 -18.80 5.79
N GLN A 50 6.43 -17.98 6.83
CA GLN A 50 5.32 -17.89 7.78
C GLN A 50 4.31 -16.79 7.42
N TYR A 51 4.36 -16.21 6.21
CA TYR A 51 3.32 -15.27 5.79
C TYR A 51 1.96 -15.96 5.83
N GLU A 52 1.06 -15.45 6.66
CA GLU A 52 -0.29 -15.96 6.79
C GLU A 52 -1.06 -15.70 5.48
N LYS A 53 -1.58 -16.76 4.87
CA LYS A 53 -2.33 -16.66 3.61
C LYS A 53 -3.60 -15.84 3.81
N GLY A 54 -3.79 -14.81 2.98
CA GLY A 54 -4.98 -13.97 3.01
C GLY A 54 -4.95 -12.89 4.09
N PHE A 55 -3.81 -12.69 4.75
CA PHE A 55 -3.65 -11.70 5.82
C PHE A 55 -4.05 -10.29 5.38
N MET A 56 -3.50 -9.80 4.27
CA MET A 56 -3.79 -8.45 3.77
C MET A 56 -5.18 -8.36 3.16
N GLU A 57 -5.66 -9.39 2.47
CA GLU A 57 -7.05 -9.43 2.00
C GLU A 57 -8.03 -9.30 3.17
N ARG A 58 -7.83 -10.08 4.24
CA ARG A 58 -8.68 -10.07 5.43
C ARG A 58 -8.65 -8.71 6.10
N PHE A 59 -7.46 -8.18 6.38
CA PHE A 59 -7.30 -6.84 6.95
C PHE A 59 -8.00 -5.77 6.11
N VAL A 60 -7.79 -5.76 4.79
CA VAL A 60 -8.41 -4.75 3.92
C VAL A 60 -9.93 -4.89 3.95
N ARG A 61 -10.44 -6.10 3.72
CA ARG A 61 -11.88 -6.36 3.61
C ARG A 61 -12.64 -6.12 4.91
N GLU A 62 -12.07 -6.56 6.03
CA GLU A 62 -12.78 -6.61 7.31
C GLU A 62 -12.52 -5.39 8.20
N GLN A 63 -11.42 -4.65 7.97
CA GLN A 63 -11.01 -3.57 8.87
C GLN A 63 -10.81 -2.23 8.14
N LEU A 64 -9.89 -2.17 7.18
CA LEU A 64 -9.55 -0.90 6.51
C LEU A 64 -10.72 -0.37 5.66
N TRP A 65 -11.35 -1.24 4.87
CA TRP A 65 -12.42 -0.86 3.97
C TRP A 65 -13.66 -0.35 4.70
N PRO A 66 -14.16 -1.04 5.75
CA PRO A 66 -15.24 -0.52 6.57
C PRO A 66 -14.89 0.81 7.26
N ALA A 67 -13.65 0.97 7.76
CA ALA A 67 -13.22 2.23 8.38
C ALA A 67 -13.25 3.42 7.40
N VAL A 68 -12.83 3.20 6.15
CA VAL A 68 -12.89 4.23 5.10
C VAL A 68 -14.35 4.54 4.72
N LEU A 69 -15.20 3.51 4.59
CA LEU A 69 -16.63 3.68 4.32
C LEU A 69 -17.35 4.45 5.43
N ALA A 70 -17.10 4.12 6.69
CA ALA A 70 -17.68 4.83 7.83
C ALA A 70 -17.29 6.31 7.85
N ASN A 71 -16.06 6.65 7.46
CA ASN A 71 -15.64 8.05 7.31
C ASN A 71 -16.33 8.74 6.12
N ALA A 72 -16.60 7.99 5.05
CA ALA A 72 -17.22 8.50 3.82
C ALA A 72 -18.67 8.98 3.99
N GLU A 73 -19.37 8.52 5.02
CA GLU A 73 -20.73 9.01 5.33
C GLU A 73 -20.73 10.47 5.79
N SER A 74 -19.65 10.93 6.44
CA SER A 74 -19.50 12.32 6.89
C SER A 74 -18.60 13.17 6.00
N SER A 75 -17.47 12.63 5.55
CA SER A 75 -16.48 13.31 4.72
C SER A 75 -15.54 12.26 4.11
N PRO A 76 -15.79 11.81 2.87
CA PRO A 76 -14.96 10.78 2.25
C PRO A 76 -13.52 11.27 2.10
N PRO A 77 -12.51 10.43 2.42
CA PRO A 77 -11.14 10.74 2.06
C PRO A 77 -11.05 10.99 0.55
N LYS A 78 -10.29 11.99 0.14
CA LYS A 78 -10.03 12.28 -1.28
C LYS A 78 -9.33 11.10 -1.96
N ALA A 79 -8.42 10.43 -1.24
CA ALA A 79 -7.74 9.24 -1.75
C ALA A 79 -7.42 8.21 -0.68
N LEU A 80 -7.44 6.93 -1.09
CA LEU A 80 -6.90 5.78 -0.39
C LEU A 80 -5.78 5.18 -1.25
N LEU A 81 -4.56 5.15 -0.72
CA LEU A 81 -3.43 4.46 -1.34
C LEU A 81 -3.13 3.16 -0.58
N PHE A 82 -3.09 2.05 -1.30
CA PHE A 82 -2.62 0.76 -0.80
C PHE A 82 -1.31 0.38 -1.49
N GLN A 83 -0.25 0.14 -0.71
CA GLN A 83 1.03 -0.29 -1.26
C GLN A 83 1.07 -1.81 -1.40
N ALA A 84 0.98 -2.29 -2.63
CA ALA A 84 1.25 -3.68 -3.00
C ALA A 84 2.73 -3.87 -3.38
N GLY A 85 3.05 -4.91 -4.14
CA GLY A 85 4.39 -5.13 -4.73
C GLY A 85 4.33 -5.39 -6.24
N ALA A 86 5.45 -5.22 -6.94
CA ALA A 86 5.57 -5.37 -8.39
C ALA A 86 5.20 -6.77 -8.92
N LEU A 87 5.23 -7.80 -8.07
CA LEU A 87 4.83 -9.17 -8.44
C LEU A 87 3.30 -9.36 -8.48
N SER A 88 2.52 -8.37 -8.05
CA SER A 88 1.06 -8.42 -8.05
C SER A 88 0.51 -8.08 -9.44
N LYS A 89 -0.48 -8.83 -9.91
CA LYS A 89 -1.05 -8.73 -11.26
C LYS A 89 -2.34 -7.92 -11.29
N VAL A 90 -2.43 -7.02 -12.27
CA VAL A 90 -3.65 -6.26 -12.57
C VAL A 90 -4.54 -7.00 -13.57
N SER A 91 -3.93 -7.83 -14.42
CA SER A 91 -4.63 -8.63 -15.44
C SER A 91 -4.97 -10.02 -14.93
N LYS A 92 -6.05 -10.59 -15.47
CA LYS A 92 -6.37 -12.02 -15.33
C LYS A 92 -5.34 -12.92 -16.03
N LEU A 93 -4.55 -12.37 -16.96
CA LEU A 93 -3.47 -13.07 -17.63
C LEU A 93 -2.36 -13.48 -16.65
N PRO A 94 -1.65 -14.60 -16.91
CA PRO A 94 -0.55 -15.03 -16.06
C PRO A 94 0.55 -13.96 -15.98
N ASN A 95 0.98 -13.62 -14.76
CA ASN A 95 2.20 -12.84 -14.55
C ASN A 95 3.38 -13.81 -14.44
N PHE A 96 4.17 -13.96 -15.52
CA PHE A 96 5.31 -14.90 -15.52
C PHE A 96 6.34 -14.59 -14.43
N SER A 97 6.52 -13.31 -14.05
CA SER A 97 7.39 -12.96 -12.92
C SER A 97 6.84 -13.48 -11.59
N GLN A 98 5.52 -13.44 -11.40
CA GLN A 98 4.86 -14.03 -10.24
C GLN A 98 4.98 -15.56 -10.24
N LEU A 99 4.93 -16.20 -11.41
CA LEU A 99 5.01 -17.65 -11.55
C LEU A 99 6.43 -18.19 -11.34
N LEU A 100 7.43 -17.46 -11.82
CA LEU A 100 8.83 -17.91 -11.86
C LEU A 100 9.68 -17.34 -10.72
N ILE A 101 9.51 -16.05 -10.38
CA ILE A 101 10.38 -15.34 -9.42
C ILE A 101 9.81 -15.39 -8.00
N ALA A 102 8.49 -15.17 -7.85
CA ALA A 102 7.87 -15.14 -6.52
C ALA A 102 8.07 -16.42 -5.70
N PRO A 103 8.03 -17.65 -6.26
CA PRO A 103 8.31 -18.86 -5.51
C PRO A 103 9.77 -18.94 -5.05
N LEU A 104 10.73 -18.56 -5.92
CA LEU A 104 12.16 -18.60 -5.61
C LEU A 104 12.52 -17.65 -4.45
N MET A 105 11.84 -16.50 -4.39
CA MET A 105 12.03 -15.51 -3.33
C MET A 105 11.12 -15.73 -2.11
N GLY A 106 10.26 -16.75 -2.10
CA GLY A 106 9.29 -16.98 -1.02
C GLY A 106 8.17 -15.94 -0.92
N LEU A 107 7.97 -15.14 -1.98
CA LEU A 107 7.02 -14.01 -2.04
C LEU A 107 5.66 -14.38 -2.65
N ARG A 108 5.48 -15.61 -3.13
CA ARG A 108 4.23 -16.04 -3.79
C ARG A 108 2.98 -15.83 -2.92
N PRO A 109 2.97 -16.15 -1.61
CA PRO A 109 1.81 -15.90 -0.76
C PRO A 109 1.42 -14.41 -0.72
N MET A 110 2.40 -13.52 -0.55
CA MET A 110 2.18 -12.07 -0.53
C MET A 110 1.64 -11.55 -1.88
N ALA A 111 2.21 -12.04 -2.99
CA ALA A 111 1.76 -11.63 -4.33
C ALA A 111 0.31 -12.06 -4.59
N LEU A 112 -0.08 -13.28 -4.20
CA LEU A 112 -1.45 -13.76 -4.35
C LEU A 112 -2.44 -13.00 -3.46
N ASP A 113 -2.00 -12.60 -2.27
CA ASP A 113 -2.79 -11.82 -1.32
C ASP A 113 -3.02 -10.39 -1.85
N ASN A 114 -1.98 -9.73 -2.36
CA ASN A 114 -2.11 -8.45 -3.05
C ASN A 114 -3.04 -8.54 -4.26
N ASP A 115 -2.99 -9.63 -5.04
CA ASP A 115 -3.93 -9.84 -6.14
C ASP A 115 -5.38 -9.94 -5.64
N ALA A 116 -5.59 -10.55 -4.47
CA ALA A 116 -6.91 -10.66 -3.86
C ALA A 116 -7.43 -9.31 -3.36
N VAL A 117 -6.57 -8.50 -2.72
CA VAL A 117 -6.87 -7.10 -2.37
C VAL A 117 -7.26 -6.30 -3.61
N MET A 118 -6.50 -6.38 -4.71
CA MET A 118 -6.83 -5.64 -5.94
C MET A 118 -8.16 -6.08 -6.54
N ARG A 119 -8.45 -7.39 -6.57
CA ARG A 119 -9.77 -7.89 -7.01
C ARG A 119 -10.91 -7.40 -6.13
N PHE A 120 -10.69 -7.35 -4.82
CA PHE A 120 -11.66 -6.82 -3.87
C PHE A 120 -11.92 -5.33 -4.14
N ILE A 121 -10.88 -4.52 -4.31
CA ILE A 121 -10.96 -3.08 -4.65
C ILE A 121 -11.71 -2.86 -5.97
N ASP A 122 -11.48 -3.68 -6.99
CA ASP A 122 -12.20 -3.56 -8.26
C ASP A 122 -13.69 -3.92 -8.12
N SER A 123 -14.02 -4.86 -7.24
CA SER A 123 -15.39 -5.33 -7.03
C SER A 123 -16.19 -4.46 -6.06
N ASN A 124 -15.52 -3.60 -5.30
CA ASN A 124 -16.12 -2.74 -4.29
C ASN A 124 -15.58 -1.33 -4.51
N PRO A 125 -16.17 -0.48 -5.34
CA PRO A 125 -15.70 0.90 -5.50
C PRO A 125 -16.08 1.78 -4.30
N LEU A 126 -15.20 2.70 -3.89
CA LEU A 126 -15.55 3.76 -2.95
C LEU A 126 -16.06 4.98 -3.71
N LYS A 127 -17.29 5.41 -3.43
CA LYS A 127 -17.83 6.64 -4.02
C LYS A 127 -17.14 7.85 -3.40
N GLY A 128 -16.60 8.75 -4.23
CA GLY A 128 -15.96 9.99 -3.77
C GLY A 128 -14.53 9.84 -3.26
N THR A 129 -13.98 8.61 -3.21
CA THR A 129 -12.60 8.35 -2.82
C THR A 129 -11.83 7.74 -3.99
N LYS A 130 -10.75 8.40 -4.41
CA LYS A 130 -9.81 7.83 -5.40
C LYS A 130 -9.01 6.71 -4.77
N VAL A 131 -9.05 5.51 -5.35
CA VAL A 131 -8.24 4.38 -4.85
C VAL A 131 -7.03 4.17 -5.75
N ILE A 132 -5.83 4.13 -5.17
CA ILE A 132 -4.56 3.96 -5.86
C ILE A 132 -3.84 2.75 -5.25
N VAL A 133 -3.32 1.87 -6.11
CA VAL A 133 -2.54 0.72 -5.67
C VAL A 133 -1.15 0.77 -6.30
N THR A 134 -0.17 1.25 -5.55
CA THR A 134 1.22 1.35 -6.01
C THR A 134 1.90 -0.02 -5.95
N ARG A 135 2.66 -0.35 -6.99
CA ARG A 135 3.37 -1.63 -7.14
C ARG A 135 4.88 -1.41 -7.32
N PRO A 136 5.61 -0.99 -6.27
CA PRO A 136 7.06 -0.84 -6.32
C PRO A 136 7.78 -2.18 -6.49
N GLY A 137 8.99 -2.13 -7.05
CA GLY A 137 9.94 -3.25 -7.08
C GLY A 137 10.59 -3.50 -5.72
N ALA A 138 11.84 -3.97 -5.73
CA ALA A 138 12.61 -4.19 -4.51
C ALA A 138 12.79 -2.88 -3.71
N LEU A 139 12.75 -2.97 -2.38
CA LEU A 139 12.94 -1.82 -1.48
C LEU A 139 14.17 -2.01 -0.61
N ILE A 140 14.93 -0.93 -0.43
CA ILE A 140 16.16 -0.90 0.36
C ILE A 140 16.17 0.29 1.33
N ASN A 141 16.97 0.16 2.39
CA ASN A 141 17.28 1.28 3.27
C ASN A 141 18.24 2.26 2.57
N GLY A 142 18.04 3.55 2.80
CA GLY A 142 18.88 4.61 2.21
C GLY A 142 18.34 6.00 2.53
N LYS A 143 19.15 7.03 2.29
CA LYS A 143 18.80 8.44 2.59
C LYS A 143 17.69 9.02 1.72
N GLY A 144 17.30 8.33 0.64
CA GLY A 144 16.44 8.90 -0.40
C GLY A 144 17.17 9.97 -1.24
N GLY A 145 16.42 10.66 -2.08
CA GLY A 145 16.89 11.71 -2.99
C GLY A 145 16.63 11.43 -4.47
N SER A 146 16.05 10.28 -4.81
CA SER A 146 15.71 9.93 -6.19
C SER A 146 14.26 10.26 -6.50
N ASP A 147 14.01 11.00 -7.56
CA ASP A 147 12.65 11.27 -8.00
C ASP A 147 12.03 10.01 -8.63
N LEU A 148 10.83 9.66 -8.16
CA LEU A 148 10.07 8.51 -8.64
C LEU A 148 8.93 8.98 -9.55
N ARG A 149 8.45 8.07 -10.41
CA ARG A 149 7.29 8.27 -11.26
C ARG A 149 6.41 7.03 -11.31
N ALA A 150 5.14 7.24 -11.63
CA ALA A 150 4.24 6.17 -12.01
C ALA A 150 4.63 5.59 -13.38
N SER A 151 4.41 4.29 -13.55
CA SER A 151 4.75 3.56 -14.77
C SER A 151 3.77 2.44 -15.06
N CYS A 152 3.53 2.15 -16.34
CA CYS A 152 2.81 0.96 -16.78
C CYS A 152 3.71 -0.30 -16.82
N MET A 153 5.02 -0.13 -16.65
CA MET A 153 6.02 -1.19 -16.64
C MET A 153 6.69 -1.32 -15.28
N ALA A 154 7.01 -2.56 -14.88
CA ALA A 154 7.70 -2.86 -13.64
C ALA A 154 9.14 -2.31 -13.66
N ASN A 155 9.59 -1.82 -12.51
CA ASN A 155 10.98 -1.42 -12.29
C ASN A 155 11.81 -2.62 -11.79
N THR A 156 13.02 -2.77 -12.31
CA THR A 156 14.00 -3.76 -11.81
C THR A 156 15.01 -3.14 -10.84
N ILE A 157 15.13 -1.81 -10.81
CA ILE A 157 16.06 -1.09 -9.94
C ILE A 157 15.47 -0.96 -8.52
N PRO A 158 16.20 -1.37 -7.45
CA PRO A 158 15.72 -1.18 -6.10
C PRO A 158 15.47 0.30 -5.77
N LEU A 159 14.38 0.58 -5.07
CA LEU A 159 14.00 1.92 -4.61
C LEU A 159 14.26 2.06 -3.11
N THR A 160 14.50 3.27 -2.62
CA THR A 160 14.61 3.48 -1.18
C THR A 160 13.22 3.59 -0.54
N TYR A 161 13.09 3.14 0.72
CA TYR A 161 11.86 3.37 1.49
C TYR A 161 11.51 4.87 1.61
N ALA A 162 12.52 5.73 1.75
CA ALA A 162 12.34 7.18 1.84
C ALA A 162 11.76 7.77 0.55
N ASP A 163 12.29 7.39 -0.61
CA ASP A 163 11.79 7.85 -1.91
C ASP A 163 10.36 7.38 -2.17
N LEU A 164 10.06 6.12 -1.83
CA LEU A 164 8.71 5.58 -1.99
C LEU A 164 7.70 6.25 -1.05
N GLY A 165 8.08 6.53 0.19
CA GLY A 165 7.23 7.27 1.13
C GLY A 165 6.88 8.66 0.60
N ARG A 166 7.88 9.40 0.09
CA ARG A 166 7.69 10.70 -0.56
C ARG A 166 6.75 10.59 -1.78
N PHE A 167 6.98 9.60 -2.65
CA PHE A 167 6.14 9.35 -3.82
C PHE A 167 4.68 9.06 -3.44
N ASN A 168 4.45 8.22 -2.43
CA ASN A 168 3.09 7.87 -1.99
C ASN A 168 2.34 9.10 -1.47
N VAL A 169 3.00 9.95 -0.67
CA VAL A 169 2.41 11.21 -0.18
C VAL A 169 2.06 12.14 -1.33
N GLN A 170 2.99 12.36 -2.27
CA GLN A 170 2.74 13.19 -3.46
C GLN A 170 1.57 12.64 -4.29
N THR A 171 1.53 11.33 -4.47
CA THR A 171 0.52 10.63 -5.28
C THR A 171 -0.89 10.77 -4.73
N VAL A 172 -1.08 10.68 -3.40
CA VAL A 172 -2.42 10.88 -2.82
C VAL A 172 -2.89 12.32 -2.89
N SER A 173 -1.96 13.28 -2.81
CA SER A 173 -2.27 14.72 -2.87
C SER A 173 -2.48 15.25 -4.29
N ASP A 174 -1.99 14.55 -5.31
CA ASP A 174 -2.12 14.94 -6.71
C ASP A 174 -3.55 14.64 -7.22
N GLU A 175 -4.34 15.68 -7.47
CA GLU A 175 -5.72 15.56 -7.94
C GLU A 175 -5.78 15.02 -9.39
N GLU A 176 -4.75 15.29 -10.20
CA GLU A 176 -4.67 14.87 -11.61
C GLU A 176 -4.10 13.45 -11.80
N PHE A 177 -3.65 12.81 -10.72
CA PHE A 177 -3.10 11.46 -10.80
C PHE A 177 -4.12 10.44 -11.32
N GLY A 178 -3.92 9.97 -12.56
CA GLY A 178 -4.89 9.15 -13.30
C GLY A 178 -4.68 7.64 -13.27
N MET A 179 -3.59 7.12 -12.67
CA MET A 179 -3.29 5.68 -12.68
C MET A 179 -3.86 4.96 -11.46
N LYS A 180 -4.71 3.95 -11.66
CA LYS A 180 -5.22 3.12 -10.55
C LYS A 180 -4.18 2.12 -10.02
N TYR A 181 -3.42 1.48 -10.92
CA TYR A 181 -2.46 0.41 -10.57
C TYR A 181 -1.04 0.69 -11.07
N PRO A 182 -0.42 1.83 -10.73
CA PRO A 182 0.91 2.16 -11.23
C PRO A 182 1.98 1.22 -10.66
N TYR A 183 2.93 0.82 -11.50
CA TYR A 183 4.26 0.50 -11.00
C TYR A 183 4.96 1.81 -10.59
N VAL A 184 5.99 1.69 -9.74
CA VAL A 184 6.81 2.83 -9.31
C VAL A 184 8.23 2.65 -9.83
N CYS A 185 8.73 3.62 -10.58
CA CYS A 185 10.05 3.59 -11.20
C CYS A 185 10.84 4.87 -10.88
N LEU A 186 12.15 4.84 -11.10
CA LEU A 186 12.95 6.07 -11.15
C LEU A 186 12.48 6.96 -12.31
N LYS A 187 12.42 8.27 -12.08
CA LYS A 187 12.04 9.24 -13.12
C LYS A 187 13.03 9.25 -14.29
N ASN A 188 14.32 9.03 -14.00
CA ASN A 188 15.42 9.05 -14.97
C ASN A 188 16.02 7.64 -15.25
N GLY A 189 15.36 6.56 -14.82
CA GLY A 189 15.77 5.18 -15.13
C GLY A 189 14.88 4.59 -16.22
N PHE A 190 15.50 3.97 -17.23
CA PHE A 190 14.81 3.17 -18.25
C PHE A 190 14.35 1.83 -17.66
#